data_AF-A0A8T5BU60-F1
#
_entry.id   AF-A0A8T5BU60-F1
#
_cell.length_a   1.000
_cell.length_b   1.000
_cell.length_c   1.000
_cell.angle_alpha   90.00
_cell.angle_beta   90.00
_cell.angle_gamma   90.00
#
_symmetry.space_group_name_H-M   'P 1'
#
loop_
_entity.id
_entity.type
_entity.pdbx_description
1 polymer ?
#
loop_
_entity_poly.entity_id
_entity_poly.type
_entity_poly.pdbx_seq_one_letter_code
_entity_poly.pdbx_strand_id
1 'polypeptide(L)'
;SRTFFAMSFDRMMPEKFSYVSERWHSPVWAIIATAIFAIPACMAEANFPEGAASYLAFAGVVGTDIFDAFFLTMFCISCMLLPLERRDIYERAAVKHSVGTVVALGFIATLGGAFCLYTFVKESPWIWSLFTTGAAIEDVVAASGFFGCIIVGVLLYICYMYRNVTRGVDMRTLYLSIPPE
;
A
#
# COMPACT_ATOMS: atom_id res chain seq x y z
N SER A 1 7.25 -5.53 -6.41
CA SER A 1 8.73 -5.41 -6.50
C SER A 1 9.19 -3.99 -6.83
N ARG A 2 8.63 -3.28 -7.83
CA ARG A 2 9.03 -1.89 -8.16
C ARG A 2 8.75 -0.87 -7.05
N THR A 3 7.66 -1.05 -6.30
CA THR A 3 7.35 -0.24 -5.11
C THR A 3 8.37 -0.41 -4.00
N PHE A 4 8.77 -1.65 -3.68
CA PHE A 4 9.86 -1.93 -2.72
C PHE A 4 11.19 -1.32 -3.16
N PHE A 5 11.50 -1.39 -4.46
CA PHE A 5 12.66 -0.71 -5.03
C PHE A 5 12.58 0.80 -4.83
N ALA A 6 11.49 1.46 -5.23
CA ALA A 6 11.32 2.90 -5.06
C ALA A 6 11.39 3.34 -3.59
N MET A 7 10.72 2.63 -2.68
CA MET A 7 10.79 2.90 -1.24
C MET A 7 12.21 2.74 -0.68
N SER A 8 13.01 1.81 -1.20
CA SER A 8 14.41 1.67 -0.79
C SER A 8 15.30 2.78 -1.36
N PHE A 9 14.99 3.34 -2.54
CA PHE A 9 15.64 4.56 -3.06
C PHE A 9 15.35 5.77 -2.17
N ASP A 10 14.11 5.88 -1.67
CA ASP A 10 13.69 6.91 -0.72
C ASP A 10 14.24 6.69 0.71
N ARG A 11 15.10 5.69 0.91
CA ARG A 11 15.67 5.28 2.22
C ARG A 11 14.62 4.89 3.26
N MET A 12 13.41 4.53 2.82
CA MET A 12 12.31 4.07 3.68
C MET A 12 12.28 2.54 3.86
N MET A 13 13.24 1.85 3.25
CA MET A 13 13.43 0.40 3.35
C MET A 13 14.92 0.03 3.30
N PRO A 14 15.29 -1.23 3.67
CA PRO A 14 16.67 -1.70 3.54
C PRO A 14 17.23 -1.52 2.12
N GLU A 15 18.46 -1.01 2.02
CA GLU A 15 19.20 -0.83 0.75
C GLU A 15 19.36 -2.15 -0.04
N LYS A 16 19.22 -3.31 0.61
CA LYS A 16 19.25 -4.60 -0.10
C LYS A 16 18.10 -4.77 -1.11
N PHE A 17 16.99 -4.05 -0.93
CA PHE A 17 15.86 -4.11 -1.85
C PHE A 17 16.06 -3.29 -3.14
N SER A 18 17.01 -2.35 -3.16
CA SER A 18 17.40 -1.63 -4.39
C SER A 18 18.49 -2.35 -5.19
N TYR A 19 19.04 -3.46 -4.67
CA TYR A 19 20.08 -4.22 -5.38
C TYR A 19 19.52 -4.90 -6.64
N VAL A 20 20.04 -4.49 -7.80
CA VAL A 20 19.74 -5.05 -9.12
C VAL A 20 20.87 -6.01 -9.50
N SER A 21 20.54 -7.25 -9.87
CA SER A 21 21.55 -8.19 -10.36
C SER A 21 22.00 -7.82 -11.77
N GLU A 22 23.31 -7.76 -12.00
CA GLU A 22 23.90 -7.50 -13.33
C GLU A 22 23.50 -8.53 -14.39
N ARG A 23 23.23 -9.79 -13.99
CA ARG A 23 22.86 -10.85 -14.92
C ARG A 23 21.40 -10.74 -15.40
N TRP A 24 20.50 -10.34 -14.52
CA TRP A 24 19.05 -10.40 -14.74
C TRP A 24 18.39 -9.02 -14.85
N HIS A 25 19.16 -7.95 -14.65
CA HIS A 25 18.71 -6.55 -14.70
C HIS A 25 17.42 -6.30 -13.88
N SER A 26 17.28 -7.01 -12.76
CA SER A 26 16.06 -7.04 -11.96
C SER A 26 16.37 -7.06 -10.45
N PRO A 27 15.53 -6.45 -9.60
CA PRO A 27 15.74 -6.42 -8.15
C PRO A 27 15.41 -7.78 -7.52
N VAL A 28 16.42 -8.66 -7.45
CA VAL A 28 16.26 -10.06 -7.04
C VAL A 28 15.75 -10.19 -5.61
N TRP A 29 16.26 -9.40 -4.66
CA TRP A 29 15.83 -9.46 -3.26
C TRP A 29 14.37 -9.02 -3.07
N ALA A 30 13.91 -8.02 -3.82
CA ALA A 30 12.51 -7.60 -3.80
C ALA A 30 11.60 -8.70 -4.37
N ILE A 31 12.04 -9.41 -5.40
CA ILE A 31 11.28 -10.53 -5.98
C ILE A 31 11.21 -11.70 -5.00
N ILE A 32 12.34 -12.10 -4.41
CA ILE A 32 12.38 -13.21 -3.45
C ILE A 32 11.48 -12.90 -2.25
N ALA A 33 11.57 -11.71 -1.67
CA ALA A 33 10.70 -11.31 -0.58
C ALA A 33 9.23 -11.35 -1.00
N THR A 34 8.90 -10.80 -2.17
CA THR A 34 7.52 -10.85 -2.69
C THR A 34 7.05 -12.30 -2.85
N ALA A 35 7.88 -13.21 -3.38
CA ALA A 35 7.53 -14.61 -3.57
C ALA A 35 7.30 -15.34 -2.24
N ILE A 36 8.13 -15.08 -1.23
CA ILE A 36 8.00 -15.68 0.11
C ILE A 36 6.68 -15.29 0.78
N PHE A 37 6.16 -14.08 0.55
CA PHE A 37 4.88 -13.65 1.11
C PHE A 37 3.68 -14.00 0.21
N ALA A 38 3.84 -13.91 -1.11
CA ALA A 38 2.76 -14.16 -2.06
C ALA A 38 2.40 -15.65 -2.16
N ILE A 39 3.38 -16.56 -2.13
CA ILE A 39 3.10 -17.99 -2.27
C ILE A 39 2.22 -18.51 -1.12
N PRO A 40 2.53 -18.27 0.17
CA PRO A 40 1.66 -18.67 1.28
C PRO A 40 0.29 -17.99 1.24
N ALA A 41 0.22 -16.73 0.80
CA ALA A 41 -1.05 -16.03 0.65
C ALA A 41 -1.95 -16.70 -0.40
N CYS A 42 -1.40 -17.04 -1.58
CA CYS A 42 -2.13 -17.78 -2.61
C CYS A 42 -2.51 -19.20 -2.16
N MET A 43 -1.67 -19.86 -1.34
CA MET A 43 -2.01 -21.16 -0.76
C MET A 43 -3.17 -21.06 0.24
N ALA A 44 -3.16 -20.02 1.08
CA ALA A 44 -4.26 -19.73 2.00
C ALA A 44 -5.57 -19.44 1.25
N GLU A 45 -5.49 -18.69 0.14
CA GLU A 45 -6.62 -18.44 -0.75
C GLU A 45 -7.16 -19.73 -1.39
N ALA A 46 -6.28 -20.62 -1.83
CA ALA A 46 -6.66 -21.93 -2.38
C ALA A 46 -7.20 -22.91 -1.32
N ASN A 47 -7.35 -22.47 -0.07
CA ASN A 47 -7.74 -23.29 1.08
C ASN A 47 -6.85 -24.54 1.23
N PHE A 48 -5.56 -24.36 0.97
CA PHE A 48 -4.56 -25.41 1.02
C PHE A 48 -3.46 -24.99 2.02
N PRO A 49 -3.40 -25.55 3.25
CA PRO A 49 -4.15 -26.68 3.82
C PRO A 49 -5.63 -26.39 4.12
N GLU A 50 -6.47 -27.43 4.15
CA GLU A 50 -7.91 -27.32 4.40
C GLU A 50 -8.20 -26.61 5.73
N GLY A 51 -8.98 -25.52 5.69
CA GLY A 51 -9.30 -24.67 6.83
C GLY A 51 -8.39 -23.44 6.96
N ALA A 52 -7.28 -23.34 6.22
CA ALA A 52 -6.41 -22.17 6.28
C ALA A 52 -7.09 -20.88 5.80
N ALA A 53 -8.08 -21.00 4.90
CA ALA A 53 -8.80 -19.85 4.35
C ALA A 53 -9.58 -19.04 5.41
N SER A 54 -10.10 -19.70 6.46
CA SER A 54 -10.85 -18.99 7.51
C SER A 54 -9.94 -18.26 8.48
N TYR A 55 -8.82 -18.87 8.89
CA TYR A 55 -7.83 -18.23 9.79
C TYR A 55 -7.03 -17.13 9.11
N LEU A 56 -6.82 -17.22 7.79
CA LEU A 56 -6.05 -16.27 7.00
C LEU A 56 -6.93 -15.42 6.08
N ALA A 57 -8.19 -15.17 6.45
CA ALA A 57 -9.12 -14.36 5.64
C ALA A 57 -8.57 -12.96 5.29
N PHE A 58 -7.68 -12.40 6.12
CA PHE A 58 -6.98 -11.14 5.83
C PHE A 58 -6.02 -11.22 4.63
N ALA A 59 -5.48 -12.41 4.33
CA ALA A 59 -4.58 -12.68 3.22
C ALA A 59 -5.31 -13.19 1.97
N GLY A 60 -6.63 -13.42 2.07
CA GLY A 60 -7.49 -13.74 0.93
C GLY A 60 -7.90 -12.49 0.15
N VAL A 61 -8.57 -12.71 -0.98
CA VAL A 61 -8.97 -11.70 -1.97
C VAL A 61 -9.59 -10.46 -1.31
N VAL A 62 -10.60 -10.66 -0.45
CA VAL A 62 -11.34 -9.54 0.15
C VAL A 62 -10.47 -8.73 1.13
N GLY A 63 -9.60 -9.39 1.89
CA GLY A 63 -8.68 -8.70 2.80
C GLY A 63 -7.65 -7.85 2.05
N THR A 64 -7.09 -8.39 0.97
CA THR A 64 -6.16 -7.64 0.10
C THR A 64 -6.84 -6.52 -0.69
N ASP A 65 -8.09 -6.71 -1.10
CA ASP A 65 -8.87 -5.71 -1.84
C ASP A 65 -9.17 -4.48 -0.98
N ILE A 66 -9.29 -4.63 0.34
CA ILE A 66 -9.46 -3.49 1.25
C ILE A 66 -8.20 -2.61 1.27
N PHE A 67 -7.02 -3.24 1.32
CA PHE A 67 -5.75 -2.50 1.24
C PHE A 67 -5.59 -1.81 -0.12
N ASP A 68 -5.95 -2.47 -1.22
CA ASP A 68 -5.87 -1.90 -2.56
C ASP A 68 -6.88 -0.76 -2.76
N ALA A 69 -8.14 -0.94 -2.33
CA ALA A 69 -9.16 0.10 -2.38
C ALA A 69 -8.77 1.33 -1.55
N PHE A 70 -8.16 1.12 -0.37
CA PHE A 70 -7.64 2.23 0.42
C PHE A 70 -6.46 2.94 -0.27
N PHE A 71 -5.52 2.19 -0.84
CA PHE A 71 -4.41 2.78 -1.58
C PHE A 71 -4.89 3.57 -2.81
N LEU A 72 -5.80 2.99 -3.59
CA LEU A 72 -6.34 3.60 -4.81
C LEU A 72 -7.17 4.84 -4.50
N THR A 73 -7.96 4.84 -3.43
CA THR A 73 -8.67 6.06 -2.99
C THR A 73 -7.71 7.18 -2.61
N MET A 74 -6.68 6.89 -1.82
CA MET A 74 -5.65 7.88 -1.49
C MET A 74 -4.90 8.38 -2.72
N PHE A 75 -4.64 7.50 -3.68
CA PHE A 75 -4.03 7.85 -4.96
C PHE A 75 -4.92 8.79 -5.78
N CYS A 76 -6.22 8.49 -5.89
CA CYS A 76 -7.19 9.35 -6.57
C CYS A 76 -7.28 10.74 -5.93
N ILE A 77 -7.28 10.81 -4.59
CA ILE A 77 -7.25 12.09 -3.84
C ILE A 77 -5.96 12.85 -4.15
N SER A 78 -4.82 12.16 -4.14
CA SER A 78 -3.52 12.79 -4.44
C SER A 78 -3.49 13.36 -5.86
N CYS A 79 -4.01 12.62 -6.85
CA CYS A 79 -4.15 13.08 -8.24
C CYS A 79 -5.11 14.27 -8.38
N MET A 80 -6.19 14.30 -7.60
CA MET A 80 -7.14 15.41 -7.56
C MET A 80 -6.52 16.68 -6.96
N LEU A 81 -5.71 16.54 -5.91
CA LEU A 81 -5.06 17.66 -5.23
C LEU A 81 -3.80 18.16 -5.93
N LEU A 82 -3.13 17.33 -6.72
CA LEU A 82 -1.92 17.67 -7.48
C LEU A 82 -2.02 19.01 -8.24
N PRO A 83 -3.05 19.28 -9.07
CA PRO A 83 -3.16 20.55 -9.79
C PRO A 83 -3.47 21.75 -8.88
N LEU A 84 -3.92 21.54 -7.64
CA LEU A 84 -4.24 22.61 -6.68
C LEU A 84 -3.03 22.98 -5.82
N GLU A 85 -2.31 21.97 -5.32
CA GLU A 85 -1.21 22.15 -4.38
C GLU A 85 0.15 22.33 -5.07
N ARG A 86 0.40 21.60 -6.17
CA ARG A 86 1.68 21.61 -6.90
C ARG A 86 1.49 21.95 -8.39
N ARG A 87 1.05 23.18 -8.61
CA ARG A 87 0.83 23.76 -9.95
C ARG A 87 2.09 23.74 -10.81
N ASP A 88 3.25 23.92 -10.20
CA ASP A 88 4.58 23.88 -10.83
C ASP A 88 4.86 22.55 -11.53
N ILE A 89 4.43 21.42 -10.94
CA ILE A 89 4.56 20.09 -11.54
C ILE A 89 3.49 19.90 -12.62
N TYR A 90 2.25 20.29 -12.35
CA TYR A 90 1.15 20.17 -13.30
C TYR A 90 1.41 20.96 -14.60
N GLU A 91 2.02 22.14 -14.50
CA GLU A 91 2.38 22.97 -15.64
C GLU A 91 3.54 22.40 -16.48
N ARG A 92 4.31 21.45 -15.96
CA ARG A 92 5.36 20.74 -16.71
C ARG A 92 4.84 19.48 -17.42
N ALA A 93 3.61 19.05 -17.15
CA ALA A 93 3.05 17.84 -17.75
C ALA A 93 2.90 17.97 -19.28
N ALA A 94 3.25 16.90 -20.00
CA ALA A 94 3.19 16.84 -21.46
C ALA A 94 1.75 16.93 -22.02
N VAL A 95 0.77 16.45 -21.27
CA VAL A 95 -0.66 16.52 -21.62
C VAL A 95 -1.37 17.33 -20.55
N LYS A 96 -1.89 18.50 -20.94
CA LYS A 96 -2.58 19.43 -20.04
C LYS A 96 -4.07 19.42 -20.34
N HIS A 97 -4.86 18.90 -19.40
CA HIS A 97 -6.30 19.11 -19.38
C HIS A 97 -6.64 20.34 -18.53
N SER A 98 -7.90 20.79 -18.56
CA SER A 98 -8.30 21.87 -17.67
C SER A 98 -8.22 21.39 -16.22
N VAL A 99 -7.79 22.27 -15.30
CA VAL A 99 -7.72 21.96 -13.87
C VAL A 99 -9.07 21.47 -13.35
N GLY A 100 -10.17 22.09 -13.79
CA GLY A 100 -11.52 21.68 -13.44
C GLY A 100 -11.85 20.26 -13.90
N THR A 101 -11.40 19.85 -15.09
CA THR A 101 -11.59 18.48 -15.59
C THR A 101 -10.83 17.47 -14.74
N VAL A 102 -9.57 17.75 -14.40
CA VAL A 102 -8.74 16.83 -13.60
C VAL A 102 -9.29 16.69 -12.18
N VAL A 103 -9.68 17.81 -11.56
CA VAL A 103 -10.27 17.81 -10.21
C VAL A 103 -11.61 17.08 -10.22
N ALA A 104 -12.49 17.34 -11.19
CA ALA A 104 -13.78 16.67 -11.28
C ALA A 104 -13.64 15.15 -11.52
N LEU A 105 -12.74 14.75 -12.42
CA LEU A 105 -12.46 13.34 -12.69
C LEU A 105 -11.85 12.65 -11.45
N GLY A 106 -10.91 13.31 -10.78
CA GLY A 106 -10.33 12.85 -9.52
C GLY A 106 -11.37 12.70 -8.42
N PHE A 107 -12.34 13.61 -8.34
CA PHE A 107 -13.44 13.54 -7.39
C PHE A 107 -14.36 12.34 -7.67
N ILE A 108 -14.77 12.15 -8.93
CA ILE A 108 -15.59 10.98 -9.34
C ILE A 108 -14.84 9.68 -9.06
N ALA A 109 -13.55 9.61 -9.39
CA ALA A 109 -12.71 8.44 -9.13
C ALA A 109 -12.58 8.17 -7.62
N THR A 110 -12.42 9.21 -6.81
CA THR A 110 -12.37 9.10 -5.35
C THR A 110 -13.69 8.56 -4.78
N LEU A 111 -14.84 9.03 -5.29
CA LEU A 111 -16.15 8.49 -4.90
C LEU A 111 -16.30 7.02 -5.28
N GLY A 112 -15.86 6.64 -6.49
CA GLY A 112 -15.85 5.25 -6.93
C GLY A 112 -15.00 4.36 -6.02
N GLY A 113 -13.77 4.79 -5.71
CA GLY A 113 -12.91 4.07 -4.79
C GLY A 113 -13.49 3.98 -3.37
N ALA A 114 -14.10 5.06 -2.87
CA ALA A 114 -14.73 5.07 -1.56
C ALA A 114 -15.94 4.13 -1.49
N PHE A 115 -16.71 4.02 -2.57
CA PHE A 115 -17.80 3.06 -2.69
C PHE A 115 -17.29 1.61 -2.72
N CYS A 116 -16.21 1.33 -3.44
CA CYS A 116 -15.56 0.01 -3.41
C CYS A 116 -15.09 -0.34 -2.00
N LEU A 117 -14.39 0.59 -1.32
CA LEU A 117 -13.92 0.41 0.05
C LEU A 117 -15.10 0.10 1.01
N TYR A 118 -16.19 0.87 0.91
CA TYR A 118 -17.39 0.64 1.71
C TYR A 118 -17.99 -0.75 1.48
N THR A 119 -18.08 -1.19 0.21
CA THR A 119 -18.59 -2.52 -0.14
C THR A 119 -17.72 -3.61 0.46
N PHE A 120 -16.39 -3.53 0.34
CA PHE A 120 -15.49 -4.54 0.88
C PHE A 120 -15.52 -4.62 2.41
N VAL A 121 -15.59 -3.47 3.09
CA VAL A 121 -15.71 -3.43 4.57
C VAL A 121 -17.05 -4.01 5.03
N LYS A 122 -18.14 -3.74 4.31
CA LYS A 122 -19.47 -4.27 4.64
C LYS A 122 -19.54 -5.79 4.48
N GLU A 123 -18.96 -6.33 3.41
CA GLU A 123 -18.94 -7.77 3.15
C GLU A 123 -17.89 -8.53 4.00
N SER A 124 -17.11 -7.80 4.83
CA SER A 124 -16.06 -8.35 5.70
C SER A 124 -16.36 -8.16 7.19
N PRO A 125 -17.40 -8.81 7.74
CA PRO A 125 -17.75 -8.69 9.16
C PRO A 125 -16.64 -9.23 10.08
N TRP A 126 -15.79 -10.14 9.59
CA TRP A 126 -14.67 -10.71 10.31
C TRP A 126 -13.67 -9.65 10.81
N ILE A 127 -13.56 -8.48 10.18
CA ILE A 127 -12.67 -7.38 10.62
C ILE A 127 -13.07 -6.84 12.00
N TRP A 128 -14.38 -6.81 12.27
CA TRP A 128 -14.93 -6.25 13.51
C TRP A 128 -15.04 -7.29 14.64
N SER A 129 -14.61 -8.53 14.38
CA SER A 129 -14.67 -9.65 15.34
C SER A 129 -13.90 -9.38 16.64
N LEU A 130 -12.79 -8.61 16.58
CA LEU A 130 -12.03 -8.19 17.76
C LEU A 130 -12.82 -7.32 18.73
N PHE A 131 -13.84 -6.62 18.24
CA PHE A 131 -14.68 -5.70 19.02
C PHE A 131 -16.07 -6.28 19.32
N THR A 132 -16.35 -7.50 18.83
CA THR A 132 -17.66 -8.15 18.94
C THR A 132 -17.60 -9.32 19.91
N THR A 133 -18.49 -9.37 20.91
CA THR A 133 -18.56 -10.47 21.87
C THR A 133 -19.20 -11.72 21.24
N GLY A 134 -18.53 -12.88 21.34
CA GLY A 134 -19.03 -14.17 20.82
C GLY A 134 -18.56 -14.54 19.40
N ALA A 135 -17.56 -13.82 18.87
CA ALA A 135 -16.97 -14.13 17.58
C ALA A 135 -16.22 -15.48 17.59
N ALA A 136 -16.21 -16.17 16.44
CA ALA A 136 -15.44 -17.40 16.28
C ALA A 136 -13.94 -17.11 16.41
N ILE A 137 -13.19 -18.07 16.95
CA ILE A 137 -11.73 -17.94 17.16
C ILE A 137 -11.02 -17.63 15.82
N GLU A 138 -11.50 -18.22 14.73
CA GLU A 138 -10.93 -18.06 13.38
C GLU A 138 -11.03 -16.61 12.90
N ASP A 139 -12.19 -15.97 13.09
CA ASP A 139 -12.42 -14.57 12.72
C ASP A 139 -11.55 -13.61 13.54
N VAL A 140 -11.38 -13.90 14.83
CA VAL A 140 -10.53 -13.12 15.74
C VAL A 140 -9.07 -13.19 15.31
N VAL A 141 -8.60 -14.38 14.91
CA VAL A 141 -7.24 -14.55 14.38
C VAL A 141 -7.08 -13.77 13.07
N ALA A 142 -8.03 -13.87 12.14
CA ALA A 142 -7.99 -13.13 10.87
C ALA A 142 -7.96 -11.61 11.08
N ALA A 143 -8.81 -11.06 11.95
CA ALA A 143 -8.80 -9.65 12.30
C ALA A 143 -7.49 -9.22 12.96
N SER A 144 -6.95 -10.04 13.88
CA SER A 144 -5.66 -9.75 14.51
C SER A 144 -4.51 -9.70 13.49
N GLY A 145 -4.53 -10.57 12.47
CA GLY A 145 -3.57 -10.56 11.37
C GLY A 145 -3.69 -9.28 10.53
N PHE A 146 -4.91 -8.88 10.19
CA PHE A 146 -5.19 -7.65 9.43
C PHE A 146 -4.64 -6.39 10.13
N PHE A 147 -5.03 -6.16 11.40
CA PHE A 147 -4.52 -5.02 12.17
C PHE A 147 -3.03 -5.15 12.47
N GLY A 148 -2.54 -6.37 12.65
CA GLY A 148 -1.12 -6.67 12.82
C GLY A 148 -0.29 -6.20 11.62
N CYS A 149 -0.74 -6.47 10.39
CA CYS A 149 -0.08 -5.99 9.17
C CYS A 149 -0.02 -4.46 9.10
N ILE A 150 -1.12 -3.78 9.47
CA ILE A 150 -1.17 -2.31 9.53
C ILE A 150 -0.16 -1.79 10.55
N ILE A 151 -0.15 -2.34 11.75
CA ILE A 151 0.76 -1.94 12.83
C ILE A 151 2.21 -2.16 12.41
N VAL A 152 2.54 -3.31 11.82
CA VAL A 152 3.90 -3.60 11.33
C VAL A 152 4.31 -2.59 10.26
N GLY A 153 3.43 -2.26 9.30
CA GLY A 153 3.69 -1.25 8.29
C GLY A 153 3.97 0.15 8.88
N VAL A 154 3.15 0.57 9.85
CA VAL A 154 3.33 1.84 10.56
C VAL A 154 4.62 1.85 11.38
N LEU A 155 4.93 0.77 12.09
CA LEU A 155 6.17 0.65 12.87
C LEU A 155 7.41 0.68 11.98
N LEU A 156 7.37 0.03 10.81
CA LEU A 156 8.44 0.13 9.82
C LEU A 156 8.61 1.58 9.35
N TYR A 157 7.52 2.26 8.99
CA TYR A 157 7.56 3.66 8.59
C TYR A 157 8.18 4.56 9.68
N ILE A 158 7.73 4.44 10.94
CA ILE A 158 8.25 5.22 12.06
C ILE A 158 9.73 4.90 12.34
N CYS A 159 10.11 3.63 12.26
CA CYS A 159 11.50 3.20 12.49
C CYS A 159 12.45 3.82 11.46
N TYR A 160 12.10 3.76 10.16
CA TYR A 160 12.92 4.35 9.10
C TYR A 160 12.88 5.88 9.13
N MET A 161 11.73 6.49 9.46
CA MET A 161 11.61 7.93 9.70
C MET A 161 12.60 8.39 10.77
N TYR A 162 12.57 7.75 11.95
CA TYR A 162 13.46 8.11 13.06
C TYR A 162 14.94 7.88 12.71
N ARG A 163 15.24 6.78 12.03
CA ARG A 163 16.61 6.47 11.56
C ARG A 163 17.12 7.48 10.52
N ASN A 164 16.26 8.01 9.66
CA ASN A 164 16.65 9.00 8.66
C ASN A 164 16.82 10.39 9.29
N VAL A 165 15.95 10.76 10.22
CA VAL A 165 16.06 12.01 10.99
C VAL A 165 17.34 12.03 11.83
N THR A 166 17.68 10.93 12.51
CA THR A 166 18.92 10.81 13.29
C THR A 166 20.20 10.85 12.43
N ARG A 167 20.10 10.49 11.15
CA ARG A 167 21.19 10.62 10.17
C ARG A 167 21.29 12.03 9.55
N GLY A 168 20.44 12.97 9.98
CA GLY A 168 20.41 14.34 9.47
C GLY A 168 19.81 14.48 8.07
N VAL A 169 19.08 13.47 7.57
CA VAL A 169 18.39 13.53 6.29
C VAL A 169 17.02 14.15 6.52
N ASP A 170 16.80 15.37 6.06
CA ASP A 170 15.48 15.99 6.09
C ASP A 170 14.57 15.32 5.05
N MET A 171 13.68 14.45 5.50
CA MET A 171 12.75 13.74 4.62
C MET A 171 11.76 14.67 3.91
N ARG A 172 11.60 15.93 4.36
CA ARG A 172 10.83 16.92 3.60
C ARG A 172 11.53 17.31 2.31
N THR A 173 12.86 17.28 2.29
CA THR A 173 13.65 17.64 1.10
C THR A 173 13.70 16.52 0.05
N LEU A 174 13.45 15.27 0.44
CA LEU A 174 13.40 14.14 -0.51
C LEU A 174 12.37 14.34 -1.63
N TYR A 175 11.27 15.03 -1.34
CA TYR A 175 10.16 15.24 -2.27
C TYR A 175 10.10 16.67 -2.84
N LEU A 176 11.14 17.49 -2.62
CA LEU A 176 11.18 18.89 -3.07
C LEU A 176 11.79 19.08 -4.45
N SER A 177 12.70 18.22 -4.88
CA SER A 177 13.31 18.32 -6.20
C SER A 177 13.50 16.96 -6.82
N ILE A 178 12.74 16.69 -7.88
CA ILE A 178 13.22 15.78 -8.92
C ILE A 178 14.48 16.46 -9.47
N PRO A 179 15.66 15.80 -9.45
CA PRO A 179 16.86 16.39 -10.03
C PRO A 179 16.53 16.84 -11.46
N PRO A 180 16.88 18.09 -11.84
CA PRO A 180 16.78 18.48 -13.24
C PRO A 180 17.64 17.50 -14.03
N GLU A 181 17.03 16.93 -15.06
CA GLU A 181 17.72 16.16 -16.10
C GLU A 181 18.91 16.92 -16.70
#